data_AF-A0A6G3WQV4-F1
#
_entry.id   AF-A0A6G3WQV4-F1
#
_cell.length_a   1.000
_cell.length_b   1.000
_cell.length_c   1.000
_cell.angle_alpha   90.00
_cell.angle_beta   90.00
_cell.angle_gamma   90.00
#
_symmetry.space_group_name_H-M   'P 1'
#
loop_
_entity.id
_entity.type
_entity.pdbx_description
1 polymer ?
#
loop_
_entity_poly.entity_id
_entity_poly.type
_entity_poly.pdbx_seq_one_letter_code
_entity_poly.pdbx_strand_id
1 'polypeptide(L)'
;AVARLSKIFATARPGAVVIVTQVWAMEWVGEADTTGLRVIGMSHESYGYSRASHRYRWIKNHYKDLDHWLVLTEEDADQWAGDGMNNVGFLPNALSRLPAVPS
;
A
#
# COMPACT_ATOMS: atom_id res chain seq x y z
N ALA A 1 -0.63 -2.43 20.36
CA ALA A 1 -1.21 -1.63 19.26
C ALA A 1 -2.26 -2.43 18.48
N VAL A 2 -1.90 -3.61 17.97
CA VAL A 2 -2.74 -4.51 17.14
C VAL A 2 -4.15 -4.74 17.69
N ALA A 3 -4.31 -5.24 18.93
CA ALA A 3 -5.63 -5.52 19.49
C ALA A 3 -6.56 -4.28 19.58
N ARG A 4 -5.98 -3.08 19.73
CA ARG A 4 -6.75 -1.83 19.70
C ARG A 4 -7.17 -1.50 18.26
N LEU A 5 -6.29 -1.74 17.29
CA LEU A 5 -6.58 -1.53 15.89
C LEU A 5 -7.69 -2.46 15.39
N SER A 6 -7.64 -3.76 15.73
CA SER A 6 -8.71 -4.72 15.42
C SER A 6 -10.06 -4.28 16.01
N LYS A 7 -10.08 -3.75 17.24
CA LYS A 7 -11.31 -3.20 17.83
C LYS A 7 -11.86 -1.99 17.08
N ILE A 8 -10.98 -1.14 16.55
CA ILE A 8 -11.39 0.00 15.72
C ILE A 8 -11.97 -0.51 14.39
N PHE A 9 -11.29 -1.45 13.75
CA PHE A 9 -11.72 -2.08 12.50
C PHE A 9 -13.08 -2.78 12.62
N ALA A 10 -13.34 -3.46 13.74
CA ALA A 10 -14.63 -4.10 14.01
C ALA A 10 -15.83 -3.12 14.06
N THR A 11 -15.59 -1.82 14.23
CA THR A 11 -16.65 -0.79 14.21
C THR A 11 -16.92 -0.20 12.83
N ALA A 12 -16.12 -0.58 11.83
CA ALA A 12 -16.25 -0.05 10.48
C ALA A 12 -17.53 -0.56 9.79
N ARG A 13 -18.11 0.28 8.93
CA ARG A 13 -19.29 -0.09 8.15
C ARG A 13 -18.89 -1.02 6.99
N PRO A 14 -19.81 -1.87 6.49
CA PRO A 14 -19.56 -2.65 5.28
C PRO A 14 -19.05 -1.80 4.12
N GLY A 15 -18.00 -2.27 3.45
CA GLY A 15 -17.37 -1.57 2.33
C GLY A 15 -16.28 -0.56 2.72
N ALA A 16 -15.95 -0.43 4.01
CA ALA A 16 -14.85 0.40 4.48
C ALA A 16 -13.49 -0.03 3.91
N VAL A 17 -12.60 0.95 3.79
CA VAL A 17 -11.25 0.80 3.21
C VAL A 17 -10.22 1.29 4.21
N VAL A 18 -9.15 0.52 4.38
CA VAL A 18 -7.96 0.90 5.14
C VAL A 18 -6.85 1.26 4.16
N ILE A 19 -6.36 2.50 4.24
CA ILE A 19 -5.24 2.98 3.43
C ILE A 19 -4.00 3.09 4.32
N VAL A 20 -2.99 2.28 4.03
CA VAL A 20 -1.73 2.22 4.77
C VAL A 20 -0.69 3.04 4.02
N THR A 21 -0.54 4.32 4.37
CA THR A 21 0.31 5.29 3.64
C THR A 21 1.80 5.23 4.00
N GLN A 22 2.15 4.51 5.07
CA GLN A 22 3.52 4.34 5.51
C GLN A 22 3.86 2.87 5.58
N VAL A 23 4.99 2.49 4.98
CA VAL A 23 5.38 1.08 4.86
C VAL A 23 5.33 0.38 6.21
N TRP A 24 5.99 0.91 7.24
CA TRP A 24 6.08 0.33 8.59
C TRP A 24 4.74 0.14 9.32
N ALA A 25 3.73 0.97 9.03
CA ALA A 25 2.42 0.81 9.68
C ALA A 25 1.76 -0.53 9.31
N MET A 26 2.19 -1.15 8.20
CA MET A 26 1.71 -2.45 7.77
C MET A 26 2.11 -3.59 8.71
N GLU A 27 3.13 -3.42 9.56
CA GLU A 27 3.43 -4.38 10.63
C GLU A 27 2.23 -4.54 11.59
N TRP A 28 1.57 -3.43 11.94
CA TRP A 28 0.40 -3.48 12.82
C TRP A 28 -0.89 -3.82 12.09
N VAL A 29 -1.04 -3.38 10.84
CA VAL A 29 -2.25 -3.64 10.04
C VAL A 29 -2.31 -5.10 9.61
N GLY A 30 -1.17 -5.70 9.22
CA GLY A 30 -1.10 -7.10 8.81
C GLY A 30 -1.38 -8.10 9.94
N GLU A 31 -1.13 -7.71 11.19
CA GLU A 31 -1.48 -8.52 12.37
C GLU A 31 -2.89 -8.23 12.91
N ALA A 32 -3.52 -7.12 12.48
CA ALA A 32 -4.86 -6.77 12.92
C ALA A 32 -5.92 -7.55 12.15
N ASP A 33 -7.09 -7.71 12.77
CA ASP A 33 -8.23 -8.33 12.10
C ASP A 33 -8.84 -7.33 11.10
N THR A 34 -8.59 -7.59 9.82
CA THR A 34 -9.07 -6.78 8.69
C THR A 34 -10.25 -7.44 7.98
N THR A 35 -10.89 -8.45 8.59
CA THR A 35 -12.00 -9.18 7.98
C THR A 35 -13.11 -8.24 7.54
N GLY A 36 -13.50 -8.34 6.26
CA GLY A 36 -14.56 -7.51 5.67
C GLY A 36 -14.12 -6.08 5.29
N LEU A 37 -12.84 -5.74 5.46
CA LEU A 37 -12.24 -4.49 5.00
C LEU A 37 -11.43 -4.72 3.73
N ARG A 38 -11.37 -3.71 2.87
CA ARG A 38 -10.39 -3.64 1.79
C ARG A 38 -9.14 -2.93 2.28
N VAL A 39 -7.97 -3.52 2.11
CA VAL A 39 -6.70 -2.99 2.57
C VAL A 39 -5.84 -2.59 1.36
N ILE A 40 -5.55 -1.29 1.29
CA ILE A 40 -4.69 -0.70 0.27
C ILE A 40 -3.39 -0.27 0.94
N GLY A 41 -2.29 -0.85 0.51
CA GLY A 41 -0.96 -0.43 0.89
C GLY A 41 -0.43 0.64 -0.05
N MET A 42 0.37 1.58 0.45
CA MET A 42 1.00 2.60 -0.39
C MET A 42 2.45 2.88 0.02
N SER A 43 3.33 3.12 -0.96
CA SER A 43 4.68 3.60 -0.71
C SER A 43 5.03 4.83 -1.55
N HIS A 44 5.78 5.72 -0.90
CA HIS A 44 6.30 6.95 -1.48
C HIS A 44 7.78 6.83 -1.87
N GLU A 45 8.35 5.62 -1.76
CA GLU A 45 9.74 5.37 -2.13
C GLU A 45 9.79 4.68 -3.51
N SER A 46 10.89 4.90 -4.25
CA SER A 46 11.04 4.29 -5.56
C SER A 46 11.32 2.78 -5.47
N TYR A 47 11.02 2.06 -6.54
CA TYR A 47 11.37 0.64 -6.64
C TYR A 47 12.89 0.44 -6.46
N GLY A 48 13.71 1.24 -7.15
CA GLY A 48 15.17 1.13 -7.11
C GLY A 48 15.74 1.31 -5.70
N TYR A 49 15.23 2.29 -4.94
CA TYR A 49 15.64 2.48 -3.55
C TYR A 49 15.19 1.32 -2.66
N SER A 50 13.94 0.85 -2.84
CA SER A 50 13.43 -0.32 -2.13
C SER A 50 14.33 -1.52 -2.35
N ARG A 51 14.62 -1.85 -3.62
CA ARG A 51 15.42 -2.99 -4.08
C ARG A 51 16.84 -3.00 -3.52
N ALA A 52 17.44 -1.83 -3.36
CA ALA A 52 18.77 -1.68 -2.78
C ALA A 52 18.82 -1.80 -1.25
N SER A 53 17.68 -1.97 -0.57
CA SER A 53 17.58 -2.01 0.88
C SER A 53 16.83 -3.24 1.40
N HIS A 54 16.80 -3.41 2.73
CA HIS A 54 16.01 -4.47 3.36
C HIS A 54 14.49 -4.33 3.12
N ARG A 55 14.04 -3.12 2.74
CA ARG A 55 12.61 -2.83 2.51
C ARG A 55 12.03 -3.65 1.38
N TYR A 56 12.81 -4.00 0.36
CA TYR A 56 12.31 -4.82 -0.74
C TYR A 56 11.71 -6.14 -0.28
N ARG A 57 12.47 -6.90 0.54
CA ARG A 57 12.01 -8.19 1.07
C ARG A 57 10.83 -8.00 2.01
N TRP A 58 10.88 -6.93 2.82
CA TRP A 58 9.82 -6.58 3.74
C TRP A 58 8.50 -6.28 3.02
N ILE A 59 8.52 -5.41 2.00
CA ILE A 59 7.35 -5.10 1.16
C ILE A 59 6.77 -6.37 0.54
N LYS A 60 7.60 -7.23 -0.08
CA LYS A 60 7.11 -8.48 -0.69
C LYS A 60 6.41 -9.41 0.31
N ASN A 61 6.85 -9.41 1.56
CA ASN A 61 6.25 -10.26 2.59
C ASN A 61 4.92 -9.71 3.13
N HIS A 62 4.75 -8.38 3.13
CA HIS A 62 3.60 -7.74 3.77
C HIS A 62 2.55 -7.20 2.80
N TYR A 63 2.92 -6.95 1.53
CA TYR A 63 2.06 -6.25 0.58
C TYR A 63 1.53 -7.12 -0.56
N LYS A 64 2.11 -8.31 -0.77
CA LYS A 64 1.78 -9.17 -1.91
C LYS A 64 0.32 -9.62 -1.93
N ASP A 65 -0.25 -9.84 -0.75
CA ASP A 65 -1.60 -10.41 -0.59
C ASP A 65 -2.65 -9.35 -0.20
N LEU A 66 -2.29 -8.05 -0.29
CA LEU A 66 -3.25 -6.96 -0.11
C LEU A 66 -4.20 -6.86 -1.30
N ASP A 67 -5.36 -6.21 -1.10
CA ASP A 67 -6.27 -5.91 -2.21
C ASP A 67 -5.58 -5.05 -3.28
N HIS A 68 -4.83 -4.03 -2.86
CA HIS A 68 -3.99 -3.22 -3.74
C HIS A 68 -2.70 -2.77 -3.07
N TRP A 69 -1.62 -2.77 -3.86
CA TRP A 69 -0.34 -2.15 -3.53
C TRP A 69 -0.09 -0.96 -4.46
N LEU A 70 -0.04 0.25 -3.93
CA LEU A 70 0.10 1.47 -4.73
C LEU A 70 1.48 2.08 -4.58
N VAL A 71 2.12 2.35 -5.72
CA VAL A 71 3.35 3.17 -5.81
C VAL A 71 3.05 4.48 -6.54
N LEU A 72 4.00 5.41 -6.59
CA LEU A 72 3.72 6.74 -7.12
C LEU A 72 3.76 6.85 -8.65
N THR A 73 4.44 5.93 -9.32
CA THR A 73 4.73 6.01 -10.76
C THR A 73 4.36 4.71 -11.46
N GLU A 74 3.98 4.81 -12.74
CA GLU A 74 3.68 3.64 -13.58
C GLU A 74 4.94 2.77 -13.73
N GLU A 75 6.11 3.39 -13.90
CA GLU A 75 7.38 2.68 -14.09
C GLU A 75 7.80 1.86 -12.88
N ASP A 76 7.54 2.34 -11.65
CA ASP A 76 7.78 1.54 -10.46
C ASP A 76 6.74 0.40 -10.34
N ALA A 77 5.49 0.64 -10.74
CA ALA A 77 4.45 -0.38 -10.71
C ALA A 77 4.80 -1.55 -11.65
N ASP A 78 5.28 -1.26 -12.86
CA ASP A 78 5.73 -2.26 -13.82
C ASP A 78 6.89 -3.11 -13.28
N GLN A 79 7.87 -2.48 -12.62
CA GLN A 79 8.99 -3.20 -12.00
C GLN A 79 8.53 -4.13 -10.87
N TRP A 80 7.61 -3.67 -10.02
CA TRP A 80 7.02 -4.49 -8.96
C TRP A 80 6.17 -5.64 -9.53
N ALA A 81 5.41 -5.39 -10.60
CA ALA A 81 4.63 -6.41 -11.29
C ALA A 81 5.55 -7.49 -11.87
N GLY A 82 6.67 -7.09 -12.50
CA GLY A 82 7.71 -7.99 -13.00
C GLY A 82 8.35 -8.86 -11.90
N ASP A 83 8.31 -8.41 -10.64
CA ASP A 83 8.75 -9.16 -9.46
C ASP A 83 7.66 -10.01 -8.78
N GLY A 84 6.47 -10.11 -9.40
CA GLY A 84 5.35 -10.94 -8.97
C GLY A 84 4.38 -10.27 -7.99
N MET A 85 4.42 -8.95 -7.85
CA MET A 85 3.41 -8.18 -7.10
C MET A 85 2.19 -7.91 -8.01
N ASN A 86 1.38 -8.94 -8.26
CA ASN A 86 0.27 -8.85 -9.23
C ASN A 86 -0.88 -7.93 -8.79
N ASN A 87 -0.87 -7.47 -7.53
CA ASN A 87 -1.83 -6.53 -6.96
C ASN A 87 -1.34 -5.07 -7.02
N VAL A 88 -0.21 -4.80 -7.71
CA VAL A 88 0.37 -3.46 -7.80
C VAL A 88 -0.38 -2.56 -8.79
N GLY A 89 -0.44 -1.27 -8.46
CA GLY A 89 -0.83 -0.19 -9.37
C GLY A 89 -0.10 1.10 -9.00
N PHE A 90 -0.42 2.19 -9.68
CA PHE A 90 0.17 3.50 -9.39
C PHE A 90 -0.90 4.56 -9.09
N LEU A 91 -0.57 5.45 -8.15
CA LEU A 91 -1.34 6.64 -7.82
C LEU A 91 -0.37 7.78 -7.48
N PRO A 92 -0.16 8.74 -8.40
CA PRO A 92 0.71 9.87 -8.13
C PRO A 92 0.18 10.72 -6.97
N ASN A 93 1.09 11.43 -6.29
CA ASN A 93 0.69 12.38 -5.28
C ASN A 93 -0.24 13.45 -5.87
N ALA A 94 -1.27 13.81 -5.11
CA ALA A 94 -2.14 14.91 -5.46
C ALA A 94 -1.30 16.19 -5.64
N LEU A 95 -1.49 16.85 -6.76
CA LEU A 95 -0.90 18.17 -6.99
C LEU A 95 -1.68 19.21 -6.20
N SER A 96 -0.98 20.18 -5.62
CA SER A 96 -1.61 21.34 -4.97
C SER A 96 -2.43 22.19 -5.94
N ARG A 97 -2.15 22.06 -7.24
CA ARG A 97 -2.91 22.63 -8.35
C ARG A 97 -2.80 21.69 -9.55
N LEU A 98 -3.92 21.35 -10.17
CA LEU A 98 -3.92 20.57 -11.41
C LEU A 98 -3.34 21.41 -12.56
N PRO A 99 -2.51 20.81 -13.44
CA PRO A 99 -2.06 21.48 -14.64
C PRO A 99 -3.25 21.73 -15.57
N ALA A 100 -3.15 22.75 -16.42
CA ALA A 100 -4.19 23.03 -17.42
C ALA A 100 -4.35 21.87 -18.43
N VAL A 101 -3.30 21.08 -18.62
CA VAL A 101 -3.29 19.87 -19.46
C VAL A 101 -2.84 18.69 -18.60
N PRO A 102 -3.63 17.61 -18.49
CA PRO A 102 -3.22 16.38 -17.82
C PRO A 102 -2.03 15.70 -18.52
N SER A 103 -1.25 14.93 -17.75
CA SER A 103 -0.22 14.01 -18.26
C SER A 103 -0.84 12.80 -18.94
#